data_AF-A0A425XWE2-F1
#
_entry.id   AF-A0A425XWE2-F1
#
_cell.length_a   1.000
_cell.length_b   1.000
_cell.length_c   1.000
_cell.angle_alpha   90.00
_cell.angle_beta   90.00
_cell.angle_gamma   90.00
#
_symmetry.space_group_name_H-M   'P 1'
#
loop_
_entity.id
_entity.type
_entity.pdbx_description
1 polymer ?
#
loop_
_entity_poly.entity_id
_entity_poly.type
_entity_poly.pdbx_seq_one_letter_code
_entity_poly.pdbx_strand_id
1 'polypeptide(L)'
;MKLHYKEYNFTDWINLSEDIRRDIQNHYWTPFEPDIGKKTRGLILEEFIKTIDNEFYLCEFGYFAHYVIGIKYIPIDSSKKAPNNFHGIIINKGKIIERIEKGKIKVNWRHSGTELIKINI
;
A
#
# COMPACT_ATOMS: atom_id res chain seq x y z
N MET A 1 -6.60 20.90 -18.71
CA MET A 1 -5.46 20.36 -17.93
C MET A 1 -5.63 20.84 -16.50
N LYS A 2 -6.12 20.00 -15.59
CA LYS A 2 -6.25 20.39 -14.18
C LYS A 2 -5.00 19.89 -13.45
N LEU A 3 -4.02 20.78 -13.30
CA LEU A 3 -2.82 20.58 -12.48
C LEU A 3 -3.24 20.60 -11.00
N HIS A 4 -3.78 19.49 -10.50
CA HIS A 4 -4.09 19.34 -9.07
C HIS A 4 -2.95 18.71 -8.29
N TYR A 5 -1.91 18.23 -8.95
CA TYR A 5 -0.82 17.58 -8.26
C TYR A 5 0.13 18.58 -7.59
N LYS A 6 0.31 18.36 -6.28
CA LYS A 6 1.39 18.85 -5.43
C LYS A 6 1.70 17.74 -4.43
N GLU A 7 2.77 17.88 -3.66
CA GLU A 7 2.94 17.04 -2.46
C GLU A 7 1.93 17.49 -1.38
N TYR A 8 1.20 16.53 -0.84
CA TYR A 8 0.22 16.72 0.21
C TYR A 8 0.77 16.17 1.54
N ASN A 9 0.44 16.84 2.64
CA ASN A 9 0.50 16.19 3.94
C ASN A 9 -0.73 15.26 4.10
N PHE A 10 -0.76 14.44 5.16
CA PHE A 10 -1.86 13.51 5.37
C PHE A 10 -3.21 14.22 5.57
N THR A 11 -3.26 15.30 6.36
CA THR A 11 -4.47 16.08 6.61
C THR A 11 -5.05 16.67 5.33
N ASP A 12 -4.20 17.21 4.45
CA ASP A 12 -4.64 17.76 3.18
C ASP A 12 -5.16 16.65 2.27
N TRP A 13 -4.49 15.48 2.25
CA TRP A 13 -4.88 14.33 1.45
C TRP A 13 -6.28 13.80 1.79
N ILE A 14 -6.59 13.65 3.09
CA ILE A 14 -7.90 13.14 3.51
C ILE A 14 -9.04 14.11 3.18
N ASN A 15 -8.74 15.40 3.10
CA ASN A 15 -9.69 16.46 2.75
C ASN A 15 -9.93 16.62 1.24
N LEU A 16 -9.12 15.96 0.38
CA LEU A 16 -9.39 15.92 -1.05
C LEU A 16 -10.68 15.14 -1.35
N SER A 17 -11.37 15.50 -2.43
CA SER A 17 -12.45 14.66 -2.95
C SER A 17 -11.87 13.35 -3.52
N GLU A 18 -12.70 12.31 -3.57
CA GLU A 18 -12.30 11.02 -4.13
C GLU A 18 -11.85 11.14 -5.59
N ASP A 19 -12.53 11.94 -6.40
CA ASP A 19 -12.18 12.15 -7.80
C ASP A 19 -10.78 12.75 -7.96
N ILE A 20 -10.40 13.70 -7.11
CA ILE A 20 -9.06 14.31 -7.15
C ILE A 20 -8.01 13.29 -6.71
N ARG A 21 -8.26 12.51 -5.65
CA ARG A 21 -7.33 11.45 -5.21
C ARG A 21 -7.13 10.41 -6.30
N ARG A 22 -8.19 10.02 -7.00
CA ARG A 22 -8.14 9.05 -8.10
C ARG A 22 -7.38 9.59 -9.30
N ASP A 23 -7.61 10.85 -9.65
CA ASP A 23 -6.86 11.54 -10.71
C ASP A 23 -5.35 11.58 -10.40
N ILE A 24 -4.99 11.92 -9.16
CA ILE A 24 -3.59 11.92 -8.69
C ILE A 24 -2.98 10.52 -8.80
N GLN A 25 -3.65 9.50 -8.26
CA GLN A 25 -3.15 8.12 -8.28
C GLN A 25 -2.93 7.60 -9.70
N ASN A 26 -3.85 7.87 -10.62
CA ASN A 26 -3.81 7.34 -11.98
C ASN A 26 -2.78 8.05 -12.87
N HIS A 27 -2.59 9.36 -12.70
CA HIS A 27 -1.78 10.15 -13.63
C HIS A 27 -0.38 10.49 -13.10
N TYR A 28 -0.18 10.52 -11.78
CA TYR A 28 1.07 10.99 -11.18
C TYR A 28 1.82 9.91 -10.43
N TRP A 29 1.12 9.01 -9.74
CA TRP A 29 1.77 7.95 -8.97
C TRP A 29 2.01 6.72 -9.83
N THR A 30 2.66 6.89 -10.97
CA THR A 30 2.94 5.81 -11.91
C THR A 30 4.20 5.04 -11.50
N PRO A 31 4.34 3.77 -11.91
CA PRO A 31 5.59 3.02 -11.66
C PRO A 31 6.79 3.55 -12.45
N PHE A 32 6.56 4.36 -13.50
CA PHE A 32 7.61 4.92 -14.34
C PHE A 32 8.23 6.19 -13.73
N GLU A 33 7.49 6.87 -12.87
CA GLU A 33 7.94 8.06 -12.14
C GLU A 33 7.74 7.86 -10.62
N PRO A 34 8.42 6.87 -10.01
CA PRO A 34 8.15 6.42 -8.65
C PRO A 34 8.52 7.44 -7.56
N ASP A 35 9.18 8.54 -7.90
CA ASP A 35 9.48 9.61 -6.95
C ASP A 35 8.35 10.64 -6.82
N ILE A 36 7.44 10.71 -7.80
CA ILE A 36 6.28 11.60 -7.73
C ILE A 36 5.34 11.10 -6.62
N GLY A 37 4.99 12.00 -5.69
CA GLY A 37 4.10 11.73 -4.57
C GLY A 37 4.72 10.87 -3.48
N LYS A 38 6.04 10.64 -3.53
CA LYS A 38 6.74 9.77 -2.58
C LYS A 38 6.60 10.28 -1.14
N LYS A 39 6.64 11.60 -0.94
CA LYS A 39 6.47 12.20 0.38
C LYS A 39 5.04 12.02 0.89
N THR A 40 4.04 12.32 0.06
CA THR A 40 2.63 12.10 0.36
C THR A 40 2.36 10.64 0.73
N ARG A 41 2.85 9.70 -0.09
CA ARG A 41 2.71 8.25 0.16
C ARG A 41 3.41 7.81 1.44
N GLY A 42 4.61 8.32 1.73
CA GLY A 42 5.31 8.06 2.99
C GLY A 42 4.45 8.45 4.20
N LEU A 43 3.89 9.66 4.20
CA LEU A 43 3.02 10.13 5.28
C LEU A 43 1.74 9.29 5.43
N ILE A 44 1.11 8.89 4.32
CA ILE A 44 -0.06 7.99 4.36
C ILE A 44 0.32 6.62 4.95
N LEU A 45 1.48 6.09 4.59
CA LEU A 45 1.97 4.81 5.09
C LEU A 45 2.26 4.86 6.58
N GLU A 46 2.89 5.92 7.06
CA GLU A 46 3.15 6.15 8.49
C GLU A 46 1.85 6.18 9.30
N GLU A 47 0.84 6.91 8.82
CA GLU A 47 -0.47 6.96 9.46
C GLU A 47 -1.18 5.60 9.44
N PHE A 48 -1.08 4.86 8.33
CA PHE A 48 -1.61 3.49 8.28
C PHE A 48 -0.90 2.57 9.29
N ILE A 49 0.42 2.65 9.39
CA ILE A 49 1.22 1.85 10.33
C ILE A 49 0.79 2.09 11.78
N LYS A 50 0.50 3.34 12.16
CA LYS A 50 -0.03 3.68 13.48
C LYS A 50 -1.35 2.96 13.79
N THR A 51 -2.17 2.66 12.78
CA THR A 51 -3.45 1.95 12.97
C THR A 51 -3.30 0.43 13.16
N ILE A 52 -2.12 -0.13 12.89
CA ILE A 52 -1.87 -1.58 12.90
C ILE A 52 -0.77 -2.01 13.88
N ASP A 53 -0.27 -1.08 14.71
CA ASP A 53 0.64 -1.30 15.83
C ASP A 53 1.99 -1.98 15.49
N ASN A 54 2.56 -1.74 14.31
CA ASN A 54 3.83 -2.33 13.85
C ASN A 54 3.87 -3.87 13.77
N GLU A 55 2.74 -4.56 13.81
CA GLU A 55 2.68 -6.03 13.79
C GLU A 55 2.65 -6.60 12.37
N PHE A 56 3.75 -6.42 11.62
CA PHE A 56 3.82 -6.85 10.21
C PHE A 56 5.18 -7.31 9.76
N TYR A 57 5.18 -8.20 8.77
CA TYR A 57 6.38 -8.59 8.02
C TYR A 57 6.67 -7.63 6.87
N LEU A 58 5.63 -7.04 6.29
CA LEU A 58 5.73 -6.09 5.20
C LEU A 58 4.61 -5.06 5.30
N CYS A 59 4.96 -3.79 5.20
CA CYS A 59 4.01 -2.69 5.04
C CYS A 59 4.67 -1.61 4.20
N GLU A 60 4.30 -1.53 2.92
CA GLU A 60 4.92 -0.59 1.98
C GLU A 60 3.92 -0.13 0.93
N PHE A 61 4.20 1.02 0.30
CA PHE A 61 3.54 1.34 -0.96
C PHE A 61 4.13 0.49 -2.08
N GLY A 62 3.26 -0.05 -2.91
CA GLY A 62 3.67 -0.82 -4.06
C GLY A 62 2.62 -0.82 -5.15
N TYR A 63 3.03 -1.35 -6.29
CA TYR A 63 2.16 -1.59 -7.42
C TYR A 63 1.75 -3.05 -7.44
N PHE A 64 0.51 -3.30 -7.80
CA PHE A 64 -0.05 -4.62 -8.02
C PHE A 64 -1.02 -4.56 -9.19
N ALA A 65 -1.21 -5.68 -9.90
CA ALA A 65 -2.17 -5.88 -11.00
C ALA A 65 -2.40 -4.66 -11.93
N HIS A 66 -1.96 -4.71 -13.19
CA HIS A 66 -2.19 -3.61 -14.16
C HIS A 66 -1.80 -2.22 -13.63
N TYR A 67 -0.73 -2.14 -12.83
CA TYR A 67 -0.17 -0.90 -12.26
C TYR A 67 -1.04 -0.15 -11.26
N VAL A 68 -2.02 -0.82 -10.62
CA VAL A 68 -2.74 -0.22 -9.50
C VAL A 68 -1.78 0.01 -8.33
N ILE A 69 -1.71 1.25 -7.86
CA ILE A 69 -0.91 1.60 -6.68
C ILE A 69 -1.74 1.43 -5.41
N GLY A 70 -1.09 0.95 -4.34
CA GLY A 70 -1.70 0.89 -3.01
C GLY A 70 -0.70 0.46 -1.95
N ILE A 71 -1.22 0.13 -0.77
CA ILE A 71 -0.40 -0.37 0.34
C ILE A 71 -0.41 -1.90 0.31
N LYS A 72 0.77 -2.51 0.19
CA LYS A 72 1.00 -3.93 0.39
C LYS A 72 1.24 -4.19 1.87
N TYR A 73 0.42 -5.04 2.47
CA TYR A 73 0.45 -5.29 3.91
C TYR A 73 0.41 -6.79 4.22
N ILE A 74 1.40 -7.30 4.95
CA ILE A 74 1.45 -8.68 5.43
C ILE A 74 1.53 -8.66 6.95
N PRO A 75 0.41 -8.92 7.67
CA PRO A 75 0.44 -8.98 9.12
C PRO A 75 1.24 -10.18 9.63
N ILE A 76 1.79 -10.08 10.84
CA ILE A 76 2.37 -11.23 11.54
C ILE A 76 1.29 -12.27 11.83
N ASP A 77 0.14 -11.83 12.35
CA ASP A 77 -1.06 -12.64 12.48
C ASP A 77 -1.94 -12.51 11.23
N SER A 78 -1.98 -13.57 10.42
CA SER A 78 -2.81 -13.64 9.21
C SER A 78 -4.32 -13.45 9.47
N SER A 79 -4.78 -13.69 10.70
CA SER A 79 -6.18 -13.53 11.12
C SER A 79 -6.58 -12.05 11.30
N LYS A 80 -5.61 -11.17 11.58
CA LYS A 80 -5.83 -9.73 11.82
C LYS A 80 -6.59 -9.11 10.65
N LYS A 81 -7.77 -8.55 10.92
CA LYS A 81 -8.56 -7.87 9.88
C LYS A 81 -7.83 -6.60 9.45
N ALA A 82 -7.81 -6.34 8.15
CA ALA A 82 -7.32 -5.09 7.59
C ALA A 82 -8.41 -4.50 6.68
N PRO A 83 -8.61 -3.17 6.69
CA PRO A 83 -9.57 -2.55 5.80
C PRO A 83 -9.20 -2.83 4.33
N ASN A 84 -10.16 -2.65 3.43
CA ASN A 84 -9.91 -2.75 1.98
C ASN A 84 -9.37 -1.43 1.41
N ASN A 85 -9.62 -0.33 2.12
CA ASN A 85 -9.25 1.01 1.73
C ASN A 85 -8.79 1.79 2.97
N PHE A 86 -7.78 2.65 2.80
CA PHE A 86 -7.35 3.61 3.81
C PHE A 86 -7.26 4.99 3.15
N HIS A 87 -8.23 5.85 3.45
CA HIS A 87 -8.31 7.22 2.92
C HIS A 87 -8.12 7.34 1.40
N GLY A 88 -8.80 6.47 0.63
CA GLY A 88 -8.72 6.47 -0.84
C GLY A 88 -7.58 5.64 -1.41
N ILE A 89 -6.78 4.97 -0.56
CA ILE A 89 -5.72 4.04 -0.98
C ILE A 89 -6.17 2.60 -0.78
N ILE A 90 -6.03 1.77 -1.80
CA ILE A 90 -6.36 0.34 -1.71
C ILE A 90 -5.33 -0.38 -0.81
N ILE A 91 -5.83 -1.24 0.07
CA ILE A 91 -5.00 -2.11 0.90
C ILE A 91 -4.99 -3.52 0.31
N ASN A 92 -3.85 -3.89 -0.26
CA ASN A 92 -3.59 -5.25 -0.73
C ASN A 92 -2.99 -6.09 0.41
N LYS A 93 -3.89 -6.67 1.21
CA LYS A 93 -3.50 -7.56 2.31
C LYS A 93 -3.00 -8.90 1.77
N GLY A 94 -1.83 -9.33 2.22
CA GLY A 94 -1.29 -10.66 2.02
C GLY A 94 -1.67 -11.61 3.15
N LYS A 95 -2.11 -12.83 2.80
CA LYS A 95 -2.30 -13.94 3.74
C LYS A 95 -1.15 -14.93 3.56
N ILE A 96 -0.40 -15.20 4.62
CA ILE A 96 0.62 -16.25 4.62
C ILE A 96 -0.10 -17.60 4.50
N ILE A 97 0.22 -18.35 3.44
CA ILE A 97 -0.32 -19.70 3.21
C ILE A 97 0.69 -20.79 3.52
N GLU A 98 1.99 -20.47 3.46
CA GLU A 98 3.06 -21.42 3.71
C GLU A 98 4.32 -20.67 4.18
N ARG A 99 5.00 -21.20 5.20
CA ARG A 99 6.33 -20.72 5.63
C ARG A 99 7.37 -21.67 5.08
N ILE A 100 8.34 -21.13 4.35
CA ILE A 100 9.39 -21.87 3.66
C ILE A 100 10.72 -21.61 4.36
N GLU A 101 11.66 -22.55 4.26
CA GLU A 101 13.00 -22.40 4.80
C GLU A 101 13.72 -21.12 4.28
N LYS A 102 14.65 -20.60 5.09
CA LYS A 102 15.50 -19.42 4.80
C LYS A 102 14.75 -18.08 4.73
N GLY A 103 13.72 -17.89 5.56
CA GLY A 103 13.01 -16.61 5.68
C GLY A 103 12.18 -16.27 4.44
N LYS A 104 11.67 -17.29 3.73
CA LYS A 104 10.75 -17.11 2.62
C LYS A 104 9.34 -17.48 3.05
N ILE A 105 8.36 -16.70 2.64
CA ILE A 105 6.94 -16.99 2.86
C ILE A 105 6.21 -17.01 1.53
N LYS A 106 5.26 -17.91 1.40
CA LYS A 106 4.30 -17.92 0.31
C LYS A 106 3.07 -17.16 0.77
N VAL A 107 2.70 -16.14 0.00
CA VAL A 107 1.66 -15.19 0.37
C VAL A 107 0.61 -15.15 -0.73
N ASN A 108 -0.65 -15.27 -0.35
CA ASN A 108 -1.77 -15.01 -1.24
C ASN A 108 -2.26 -13.57 -1.02
N TRP A 109 -2.08 -12.73 -2.03
CA TRP A 109 -2.49 -11.33 -2.05
C TRP A 109 -3.96 -11.20 -2.42
N ARG A 110 -4.66 -10.29 -1.73
CA ARG A 110 -6.05 -9.93 -2.04
C ARG A 110 -6.25 -9.54 -3.50
N HIS A 111 -5.30 -8.83 -4.11
CA HIS A 111 -5.43 -8.27 -5.46
C HIS A 111 -4.37 -8.76 -6.46
N SER A 112 -3.53 -9.75 -6.12
CA SER A 112 -2.37 -10.11 -6.97
C SER A 112 -2.03 -11.59 -7.03
N GLY A 113 -2.94 -12.46 -6.57
CA GLY A 113 -2.70 -13.90 -6.55
C GLY A 113 -1.59 -14.28 -5.57
N THR A 114 -0.85 -15.35 -5.88
CA THR A 114 0.15 -15.91 -4.95
C THR A 114 1.58 -15.54 -5.37
N GLU A 115 2.39 -15.13 -4.39
CA GLU A 115 3.78 -14.72 -4.57
C GLU A 115 4.69 -15.32 -3.47
N LEU A 116 5.96 -15.54 -3.81
CA LEU A 116 7.01 -15.91 -2.86
C LEU A 116 7.77 -14.66 -2.44
N ILE A 117 7.80 -14.36 -1.14
CA ILE A 117 8.38 -13.15 -0.59
C ILE A 117 9.48 -13.52 0.38
N LYS A 118 10.63 -12.86 0.26
CA LYS A 118 11.69 -12.94 1.26
C LYS A 118 11.37 -11.91 2.35
N ILE A 119 11.24 -12.39 3.58
CA ILE A 119 11.09 -11.53 4.75
C ILE A 119 12.43 -11.47 5.47
N ASN A 120 12.81 -10.28 5.93
CA ASN A 120 13.93 -10.13 6.85
C ASN A 120 13.39 -10.50 8.23
N ILE A 121 13.87 -11.63 8.76
CA ILE A 121 13.62 -12.08 10.13
C ILE A 121 14.78 -11.56 10.98
#